data_AF-A0A178ULA2-F1
#
_entry.id   AF-A0A178ULA2-F1
#
_cell.length_a   1.000
_cell.length_b   1.000
_cell.length_c   1.000
_cell.angle_alpha   90.00
_cell.angle_beta   90.00
_cell.angle_gamma   90.00
#
_symmetry.space_group_name_H-M   'P 1'
#
loop_
_entity.id
_entity.type
_entity.pdbx_description
1 polymer ?
#
loop_
_entity_poly.entity_id
_entity_poly.type
_entity_poly.pdbx_seq_one_letter_code
_entity_poly.pdbx_strand_id
1 'polypeptide(L)'
;MWERQHEQAADKIYFMCSDLGGFFLKIAQLLAKPDMAPAAWVKKLVTLCDQAPATPFDAIQLVLEKELGKSIGEIFETFDEKPLGSASIAHVLQILVETLQLSKHD
;
A
#
# COMPACT_ATOMS: atom_id res chain seq x y z
N MET A 1 -28.75 -7.85 20.04
CA MET A 1 -29.51 -7.50 18.82
C MET A 1 -28.74 -6.55 17.91
N TRP A 2 -28.13 -5.49 18.44
CA TRP A 2 -27.32 -4.53 17.68
C TRP A 2 -26.00 -5.09 17.12
N GLU A 3 -25.33 -6.02 17.81
CA GLU A 3 -24.09 -6.64 17.31
C GLU A 3 -24.26 -7.39 15.99
N ARG A 4 -25.33 -8.18 15.86
CA ARG A 4 -25.62 -8.92 14.63
C ARG A 4 -25.90 -8.00 13.44
N GLN A 5 -26.49 -6.83 13.69
CA GLN A 5 -26.68 -5.80 12.67
C GLN A 5 -25.34 -5.17 12.26
N HIS A 6 -24.44 -4.92 13.23
CA HIS A 6 -23.10 -4.42 12.95
C HIS A 6 -22.25 -5.43 12.15
N GLU A 7 -22.35 -6.73 12.42
CA GLU A 7 -21.67 -7.77 11.63
C GLU A 7 -22.18 -7.81 10.19
N GLN A 8 -23.49 -7.81 9.98
CA GLN A 8 -24.07 -7.81 8.63
C GLN A 8 -23.70 -6.55 7.84
N ALA A 9 -23.64 -5.40 8.50
CA ALA A 9 -23.19 -4.16 7.87
C ALA A 9 -21.67 -4.16 7.60
N ALA A 10 -20.87 -4.78 8.48
CA ALA A 10 -19.43 -4.95 8.29
C ALA A 10 -19.10 -5.78 7.04
N ASP A 11 -19.88 -6.83 6.76
CA ASP A 11 -19.72 -7.61 5.54
C ASP A 11 -20.02 -6.79 4.29
N LYS A 12 -21.12 -6.02 4.30
CA LYS A 12 -21.50 -5.19 3.14
C LYS A 12 -20.44 -4.14 2.83
N ILE A 13 -19.94 -3.43 3.84
CA ILE A 13 -18.91 -2.42 3.64
C ILE A 13 -17.58 -3.05 3.23
N TYR A 14 -17.24 -4.23 3.74
CA TYR A 14 -16.07 -4.99 3.31
C TYR A 14 -16.11 -5.29 1.81
N PHE A 15 -17.21 -5.89 1.32
CA PHE A 15 -17.34 -6.22 -0.11
C PHE A 15 -17.38 -4.97 -0.99
N MET A 16 -18.10 -3.92 -0.58
CA MET A 16 -18.11 -2.66 -1.32
C MET A 16 -16.72 -2.04 -1.44
N CYS A 17 -15.97 -1.96 -0.32
CA CYS A 17 -14.63 -1.37 -0.32
C CYS A 17 -13.63 -2.23 -1.11
N SER A 18 -13.78 -3.56 -1.07
CA SER A 18 -12.96 -4.49 -1.84
C SER A 18 -13.20 -4.36 -3.35
N ASP A 19 -14.46 -4.35 -3.78
CA ASP A 19 -14.83 -4.31 -5.20
C ASP A 19 -14.51 -2.96 -5.84
N LEU A 20 -14.74 -1.86 -5.12
CA LEU A 20 -14.50 -0.52 -5.65
C LEU A 20 -13.02 -0.13 -5.60
N GLY A 21 -12.26 -0.66 -4.64
CA GLY A 21 -10.83 -0.38 -4.47
C GLY A 21 -10.49 1.12 -4.31
N GLY A 22 -9.22 1.45 -4.51
CA GLY A 22 -8.73 2.84 -4.63
C GLY A 22 -9.18 3.77 -3.49
N PHE A 23 -10.09 4.71 -3.82
CA PHE A 23 -10.63 5.67 -2.85
C PHE A 23 -11.39 4.98 -1.70
N PHE A 24 -12.15 3.93 -1.98
CA PHE A 24 -12.92 3.23 -0.95
C PHE A 24 -12.03 2.41 -0.01
N LEU A 25 -10.87 1.96 -0.50
CA LEU A 25 -9.86 1.32 0.33
C LEU A 25 -9.22 2.33 1.32
N LYS A 26 -9.06 3.60 0.93
CA LYS A 26 -8.64 4.67 1.86
C LYS A 26 -9.67 4.95 2.95
N ILE A 27 -10.95 4.97 2.58
CA ILE A 27 -12.03 5.13 3.56
C ILE A 27 -12.07 3.94 4.51
N ALA A 28 -11.87 2.72 4.01
CA ALA A 28 -11.74 1.52 4.83
C ALA A 28 -10.58 1.63 5.83
N GLN A 29 -9.42 2.15 5.43
CA GLN A 29 -8.27 2.38 6.33
C GLN A 29 -8.57 3.40 7.43
N LEU A 30 -9.37 4.43 7.15
CA LEU A 30 -9.80 5.39 8.17
C LEU A 30 -10.74 4.74 9.19
N LEU A 31 -11.73 3.97 8.69
CA LEU A 31 -12.74 3.30 9.49
C LEU A 31 -12.19 2.07 10.25
N ALA A 32 -11.07 1.51 9.80
CA ALA A 32 -10.36 0.42 10.47
C ALA A 32 -9.66 0.85 11.78
N LYS A 33 -9.72 2.13 12.17
CA LYS A 33 -9.18 2.59 13.45
C LYS A 33 -10.13 2.22 14.61
N PRO A 34 -9.61 1.76 15.77
CA PRO A 34 -10.40 1.24 16.88
C PRO A 34 -11.53 2.15 17.38
N ASP A 35 -11.35 3.48 17.28
CA ASP A 35 -12.31 4.47 17.77
C ASP A 35 -13.28 5.00 16.69
N MET A 36 -13.11 4.59 15.43
CA MET A 36 -13.85 5.17 14.29
C MET A 36 -15.11 4.38 13.90
N ALA A 37 -15.21 3.11 14.31
CA ALA A 37 -16.33 2.25 13.95
C ALA A 37 -16.57 1.16 15.01
N PRO A 38 -17.74 0.49 15.00
CA PRO A 38 -17.99 -0.65 15.88
C PRO A 38 -16.92 -1.74 15.69
N ALA A 39 -16.60 -2.48 16.76
CA ALA A 39 -15.54 -3.50 16.75
C ALA A 39 -15.66 -4.53 15.61
N ALA A 40 -16.89 -4.89 15.22
CA ALA A 40 -17.16 -5.80 14.10
C ALA A 40 -16.68 -5.23 12.74
N TRP A 41 -16.82 -3.92 12.53
CA TRP A 41 -16.38 -3.23 11.32
C TRP A 41 -14.85 -3.13 11.30
N VAL A 42 -14.27 -2.66 12.40
CA VAL A 42 -12.82 -2.53 12.55
C VAL A 42 -12.13 -3.86 12.24
N LYS A 43 -12.59 -4.96 12.84
CA LYS A 43 -12.02 -6.29 12.62
C LYS A 43 -12.01 -6.70 11.13
N LYS A 44 -13.10 -6.43 10.40
CA LYS A 44 -13.23 -6.76 8.97
C LYS A 44 -12.40 -5.83 8.07
N LEU A 45 -12.45 -4.53 8.35
CA LEU A 45 -11.76 -3.52 7.54
C LEU A 45 -10.24 -3.57 7.72
N VAL A 46 -9.74 -3.93 8.91
CA VAL A 46 -8.31 -4.20 9.12
C VAL A 46 -7.84 -5.33 8.19
N THR A 47 -8.58 -6.44 8.14
CA THR A 47 -8.25 -7.56 7.24
C THR A 47 -8.27 -7.14 5.77
N LEU A 48 -9.20 -6.26 5.37
CA LEU A 48 -9.25 -5.73 4.01
C LEU A 48 -8.03 -4.88 3.68
N CYS A 49 -7.59 -4.03 4.61
CA CYS A 49 -6.44 -3.16 4.42
C CYS A 49 -5.13 -3.95 4.30
N ASP A 50 -4.99 -5.03 5.08
CA ASP A 50 -3.82 -5.91 5.05
C ASP A 50 -3.74 -6.77 3.78
N GLN A 51 -4.89 -7.05 3.15
CA GLN A 51 -4.98 -7.85 1.92
C GLN A 51 -4.90 -7.02 0.64
N ALA A 52 -4.61 -5.72 0.73
CA ALA A 52 -4.46 -4.87 -0.44
C ALA A 52 -3.40 -5.48 -1.38
N PRO A 53 -3.73 -5.75 -2.66
CA PRO A 53 -2.81 -6.41 -3.57
C PRO A 53 -1.55 -5.56 -3.72
N ALA A 54 -0.40 -6.15 -3.43
CA ALA A 54 0.88 -5.53 -3.72
C ALA A 54 0.94 -5.22 -5.22
N THR A 55 1.28 -3.96 -5.56
CA THR A 55 1.46 -3.59 -6.97
C THR A 55 2.58 -4.46 -7.55
N PRO A 56 2.37 -5.10 -8.72
CA PRO A 56 3.39 -5.93 -9.34
C PRO A 56 4.66 -5.11 -9.58
N PHE A 57 5.81 -5.74 -9.35
CA PHE A 57 7.12 -5.11 -9.46
C PHE A 57 7.33 -4.44 -10.82
N ASP A 58 6.88 -5.08 -11.90
CA ASP A 58 6.99 -4.56 -13.28
C ASP A 58 6.39 -3.15 -13.43
N ALA A 59 5.27 -2.88 -12.76
CA ALA A 59 4.64 -1.57 -12.79
C ALA A 59 5.45 -0.53 -12.00
N ILE A 60 6.10 -0.95 -10.91
CA ILE A 60 6.99 -0.12 -10.12
C ILE A 60 8.26 0.20 -10.92
N GLN A 61 8.84 -0.82 -11.58
CA GLN A 61 10.02 -0.68 -12.42
C GLN A 61 9.77 0.33 -13.55
N LEU A 62 8.67 0.18 -14.29
CA LEU A 62 8.34 1.06 -15.40
C LEU A 62 8.22 2.53 -14.97
N VAL A 63 7.59 2.79 -13.81
CA VAL A 63 7.46 4.15 -13.27
C VAL A 63 8.83 4.71 -12.87
N LEU A 64 9.66 3.91 -12.19
CA LEU A 64 10.99 4.34 -11.76
C LEU A 64 11.92 4.63 -12.95
N GLU A 65 11.96 3.75 -13.95
CA GLU A 65 12.79 3.94 -15.14
C GLU A 65 12.34 5.17 -15.96
N LYS A 66 11.03 5.43 -15.99
CA LYS A 66 10.47 6.61 -16.65
C LYS A 66 10.86 7.92 -15.94
N GLU A 67 10.79 7.95 -14.60
CA GLU A 67 11.10 9.15 -13.82
C GLU A 67 12.63 9.38 -13.71
N LEU A 68 13.43 8.31 -13.66
CA LEU A 68 14.90 8.37 -13.56
C LEU A 68 15.61 8.47 -14.91
N GLY A 69 14.93 8.08 -16.00
CA GLY A 69 15.46 8.13 -17.38
C GLY A 69 16.56 7.11 -17.68
N LYS A 70 16.81 6.14 -16.79
CA LYS A 70 17.77 5.03 -16.97
C LYS A 70 17.20 3.76 -16.34
N SER A 71 17.76 2.61 -16.68
CA SER A 71 17.31 1.34 -16.10
C SER A 71 17.68 1.23 -14.62
N ILE A 72 16.86 0.51 -13.83
CA ILE A 72 17.09 0.34 -12.39
C ILE A 72 18.46 -0.30 -12.11
N GLY A 73 18.87 -1.28 -12.93
CA GLY A 73 20.16 -1.96 -12.79
C GLY A 73 21.38 -1.10 -13.11
N GLU A 74 21.21 0.08 -13.74
CA GLU A 74 22.31 1.03 -13.97
C GLU A 74 22.46 2.06 -12.82
N ILE A 75 21.43 2.21 -11.98
CA ILE A 75 21.40 3.21 -10.90
C ILE A 75 21.59 2.55 -9.52
N PHE A 76 21.03 1.36 -9.34
CA PHE A 76 20.99 0.66 -8.06
C PHE A 76 21.82 -0.62 -8.13
N GLU A 77 22.68 -0.83 -7.14
CA GLU A 77 23.50 -2.03 -7.02
C GLU A 77 22.65 -3.25 -6.62
N THR A 78 21.59 -3.01 -5.82
CA THR A 78 20.63 -4.05 -5.46
C THR A 78 19.26 -3.42 -5.25
N PHE A 79 18.24 -4.07 -5.80
CA PHE A 79 16.85 -3.67 -5.65
C PHE A 79 16.05 -4.85 -5.10
N ASP A 80 15.49 -4.72 -3.89
CA ASP A 80 14.63 -5.76 -3.34
C ASP A 80 13.23 -5.65 -3.97
N GLU A 81 12.84 -6.66 -4.73
CA GLU A 81 11.52 -6.73 -5.39
C GLU A 81 10.38 -6.80 -4.38
N LYS A 82 10.68 -7.23 -3.14
CA LYS A 82 9.68 -7.34 -2.08
C LYS A 82 9.54 -6.01 -1.35
N PRO A 83 8.37 -5.35 -1.38
CA PRO A 83 8.15 -4.15 -0.61
C PRO A 83 8.28 -4.43 0.89
N LEU A 84 9.05 -3.59 1.59
CA LEU A 84 9.14 -3.59 3.05
C LEU A 84 7.81 -3.21 3.70
N GLY A 85 6.98 -2.45 2.98
CA GLY A 85 5.62 -2.11 3.38
C GLY A 85 4.86 -1.45 2.23
N SER A 86 3.53 -1.63 2.23
CA SER A 86 2.63 -0.92 1.33
C SER A 86 1.78 0.06 2.14
N ALA A 87 1.80 1.33 1.71
CA ALA A 87 0.87 2.36 2.14
C ALA A 87 -0.12 2.62 1.00
N SER A 88 -1.29 3.17 1.31
CA SER A 88 -2.42 3.32 0.38
C SER A 88 -2.15 3.90 -1.02
N ILE A 89 -1.06 4.65 -1.21
CA ILE A 89 -0.68 5.26 -2.50
C ILE A 89 0.83 5.09 -2.74
N ALA A 90 1.55 4.35 -1.90
CA ALA A 90 3.00 4.33 -1.91
C ALA A 90 3.52 2.97 -1.47
N HIS A 91 4.53 2.48 -2.16
CA HIS A 91 5.28 1.30 -1.74
C HIS A 91 6.62 1.75 -1.16
N VAL A 92 7.02 1.16 -0.04
CA VAL A 92 8.35 1.33 0.53
C VAL A 92 9.18 0.12 0.12
N LEU A 93 10.25 0.37 -0.64
CA LEU A 93 11.18 -0.64 -1.13
C LEU A 93 12.56 -0.36 -0.57
N GLN A 94 13.33 -1.43 -0.33
CA GLN A 94 14.72 -1.30 0.06
C GLN A 94 15.60 -1.31 -1.18
N ILE A 95 16.46 -0.30 -1.31
CA ILE A 95 17.37 -0.14 -2.45
C ILE A 95 18.77 0.17 -1.95
N LEU A 96 19.78 -0.43 -2.58
CA LEU A 96 21.19 -0.07 -2.42
C LEU A 96 21.61 0.79 -3.60
N VAL A 97 22.06 2.01 -3.30
CA VAL A 97 22.61 2.95 -4.29
C VAL A 97 24.12 2.94 -4.21
N GLU A 98 24.79 2.81 -5.36
CA GLU A 98 26.22 3.06 -5.43
C GLU A 98 26.43 4.58 -5.24
N THR A 99 27.11 4.97 -4.16
CA THR A 99 27.35 6.38 -3.86
C THR A 99 28.45 6.88 -4.80
N LEU A 100 28.09 7.21 -6.04
CA LEU A 100 28.97 8.00 -6.90
C LEU A 100 29.31 9.27 -6.13
N GLN A 101 30.60 9.41 -5.81
CA GLN A 101 31.16 10.49 -5.02
C GLN A 101 30.50 11.80 -5.45
N LEU A 102 29.73 12.40 -4.53
CA LEU A 102 29.44 13.82 -4.57
C LEU A 102 30.80 14.52 -4.43
N SER A 103 31.48 14.68 -5.58
CA SER A 103 32.51 15.67 -5.77
C SER A 103 31.86 16.98 -5.36
N LYS A 104 32.23 17.42 -4.16
CA LYS A 104 32.17 18.82 -3.76
C LYS A 104 32.74 19.60 -4.94
N HIS A 105 31.89 20.32 -5.65
CA HIS A 105 32.34 21.45 -6.44
C HIS A 105 31.95 22.68 -5.63
N ASP A 106 32.97 23.51 -5.42
CA ASP A 106 33.06 24.67 -4.52
C ASP A 106 31.87 25.65 -4.53
#